data_AF-A0A453FHE1-F1
#
_entry.id   AF-A0A453FHE1-F1
#
_cell.length_a   1.000
_cell.length_b   1.000
_cell.length_c   1.000
_cell.angle_alpha   90.00
_cell.angle_beta   90.00
_cell.angle_gamma   90.00
#
_symmetry.space_group_name_H-M   'P 1'
#
loop_
_entity.id
_entity.type
_entity.pdbx_description
1 polymer ?
#
loop_
_entity_poly.entity_id
_entity_poly.type
_entity_poly.pdbx_seq_one_letter_code
_entity_poly.pdbx_strand_id
1 'polypeptide(L)'
;HQLLARQWQHRASGSSGARRGCCGRHQCGETRRGLAAAAAAARWWHVGRRGFVASVEAGAKGEMESTMKEIRGGGAPCVLDMDDAATVGGGVEDTYGEDRATEEQLVTPWTVSVASGYNLLRDPRYNKGLAFTEKERETHYLRGLLPPAVTSQELQERKIMHNIRQYQLPLQRYMAMMDLQEGNERLFYKLLIDNVEELLPIVYTPTVGEACQKYGSIFSRPQGLYISLKEKGKILEVLKNWPERSIQVIVVTDGERILGLGDLGCQGMGIPVGKLSLYTALGGVRPSACLPITLDVGTNNEELLNDEFYIGLRQRRVTGQEYADFLHEFMAAVKQNYGEKVLIQFEDFANHNAFDLLARYGTTHLVFNDDIQGTASVVLAGLVAALKLVGGTLAEHTYLFLGAGEAGTGIAELIALEMSRQTKTPIDECRKKIWLVDSKGLIVSTRKESLQHFKKPWAHEHEHVGNLLDAVNAIKPTVLIGTSGKGQTFTQEVVEAISSFNEVTFIVLTCFTFYYFEQYLMVFCKKM
;
A
#
# COMPACT_ATOMS: atom_id res chain seq x y z
N HIS A 1 -14.56 -3.98 28.56
CA HIS A 1 -14.63 -5.26 27.80
C HIS A 1 -15.91 -6.11 28.00
N GLN A 2 -16.90 -5.77 28.84
CA GLN A 2 -18.20 -6.52 28.93
C GLN A 2 -19.48 -5.70 28.65
N LEU A 3 -19.39 -4.40 28.38
CA LEU A 3 -20.55 -3.56 28.09
C LEU A 3 -20.88 -3.41 26.58
N LEU A 4 -19.89 -3.61 25.69
CA LEU A 4 -20.08 -3.51 24.23
C LEU A 4 -20.59 -4.80 23.57
N ALA A 5 -20.55 -5.94 24.27
CA ALA A 5 -21.02 -7.23 23.73
C ALA A 5 -22.55 -7.45 23.85
N ARG A 6 -23.24 -6.68 24.70
CA ARG A 6 -24.69 -6.90 24.97
C ARG A 6 -25.64 -6.17 24.02
N GLN A 7 -25.18 -5.18 23.25
CA GLN A 7 -26.06 -4.46 22.30
C GLN A 7 -26.20 -5.12 20.92
N TRP A 8 -25.36 -6.10 20.58
CA TRP A 8 -25.39 -6.77 19.28
C TRP A 8 -26.13 -8.12 19.26
N GLN A 9 -26.44 -8.71 20.42
CA GLN A 9 -27.15 -10.00 20.48
C GLN A 9 -28.69 -9.89 20.39
N HIS A 10 -29.28 -8.70 20.47
CA HIS A 10 -30.75 -8.55 20.45
C HIS A 10 -31.39 -8.34 19.06
N ARG A 11 -30.62 -8.36 17.96
CA ARG A 11 -31.16 -8.23 16.59
C ARG A 11 -31.08 -9.49 15.72
N ALA A 12 -30.58 -10.62 16.24
CA ALA A 12 -30.38 -11.85 15.46
C ALA A 12 -31.24 -13.04 15.92
N SER A 13 -32.31 -12.83 16.70
CA SER A 13 -33.24 -13.90 17.10
C SER A 13 -34.70 -13.46 16.89
N GLY A 14 -35.27 -13.78 15.73
CA GLY A 14 -36.67 -13.55 15.39
C GLY A 14 -37.09 -14.47 14.26
N SER A 15 -37.65 -15.62 14.64
CA SER A 15 -37.99 -16.79 13.84
C SER A 15 -39.03 -16.58 12.73
N SER A 16 -38.82 -17.33 11.65
CA SER A 16 -39.77 -17.97 10.74
C SER A 16 -41.25 -18.02 11.15
N GLY A 17 -42.14 -17.62 10.23
CA GLY A 17 -43.57 -17.95 10.26
C GLY A 17 -44.24 -17.62 8.92
N ALA A 18 -44.65 -18.66 8.19
CA ALA A 18 -45.35 -18.55 6.90
C ALA A 18 -46.82 -18.14 7.06
N ARG A 19 -47.36 -17.32 6.15
CA ARG A 19 -48.75 -17.39 5.65
C ARG A 19 -48.99 -16.51 4.41
N ARG A 20 -49.94 -16.97 3.59
CA ARG A 20 -50.32 -16.55 2.23
C ARG A 20 -51.13 -15.24 2.18
N GLY A 21 -51.04 -14.52 1.06
CA GLY A 21 -52.20 -14.01 0.31
C GLY A 21 -52.55 -12.51 0.35
N CYS A 22 -52.66 -11.94 -0.86
CA CYS A 22 -53.45 -10.77 -1.31
C CYS A 22 -52.86 -9.34 -1.29
N CYS A 23 -52.59 -8.86 -2.52
CA CYS A 23 -52.98 -7.59 -3.16
C CYS A 23 -52.87 -6.24 -2.41
N GLY A 24 -52.12 -5.30 -3.02
CA GLY A 24 -52.30 -3.87 -2.79
C GLY A 24 -51.25 -3.01 -3.49
N ARG A 25 -51.61 -2.41 -4.63
CA ARG A 25 -50.82 -1.38 -5.35
C ARG A 25 -50.54 -0.19 -4.42
N HIS A 26 -49.27 0.13 -4.20
CA HIS A 26 -48.74 1.50 -4.08
C HIS A 26 -47.24 1.44 -3.75
N GLN A 27 -46.39 1.74 -4.74
CA GLN A 27 -45.08 2.41 -4.61
C GLN A 27 -44.30 2.25 -5.93
N CYS A 28 -44.66 3.07 -6.91
CA CYS A 28 -43.84 3.30 -8.09
C CYS A 28 -43.60 4.82 -8.15
N GLY A 29 -42.64 5.30 -7.37
CA GLY A 29 -42.38 6.73 -7.19
C GLY A 29 -40.98 7.11 -6.69
N GLU A 30 -40.25 6.19 -6.05
CA GLU A 30 -38.94 6.51 -5.44
C GLU A 30 -37.72 6.17 -6.32
N THR A 31 -37.86 5.31 -7.33
CA THR A 31 -36.75 4.90 -8.21
C THR A 31 -36.38 5.92 -9.30
N ARG A 32 -37.21 6.94 -9.57
CA ARG A 32 -36.87 7.99 -10.55
C ARG A 32 -36.12 9.20 -9.97
N ARG A 33 -36.10 9.39 -8.65
CA ARG A 33 -35.35 10.50 -8.01
C ARG A 33 -33.89 10.15 -7.75
N GLY A 34 -33.55 8.89 -7.53
CA GLY A 34 -32.15 8.44 -7.35
C GLY A 34 -31.29 8.52 -8.61
N LEU A 35 -31.86 8.23 -9.78
CA LEU A 35 -31.15 8.29 -11.07
C LEU A 35 -30.87 9.72 -11.56
N ALA A 36 -31.71 10.69 -11.20
CA ALA A 36 -31.48 12.10 -11.55
C ALA A 36 -30.39 12.76 -10.67
N ALA A 37 -30.25 12.34 -9.42
CA ALA A 37 -29.20 12.81 -8.51
C ALA A 37 -27.80 12.30 -8.91
N ALA A 38 -27.70 11.05 -9.36
CA ALA A 38 -26.44 10.48 -9.86
C ALA A 38 -25.96 11.15 -11.17
N ALA A 39 -26.89 11.52 -12.05
CA ALA A 39 -26.56 12.22 -13.30
C ALA A 39 -26.16 13.70 -13.09
N ALA A 40 -26.64 14.34 -12.02
CA ALA A 40 -26.24 15.71 -11.64
C ALA A 40 -24.84 15.75 -10.99
N ALA A 41 -24.51 14.74 -10.16
CA ALA A 41 -23.17 14.59 -9.58
C ALA A 41 -22.09 14.33 -10.65
N ALA A 42 -22.40 13.54 -11.68
CA ALA A 42 -21.49 13.29 -12.80
C ALA A 42 -21.22 14.52 -13.68
N ARG A 43 -22.19 15.45 -13.80
CA ARG A 43 -22.00 16.71 -14.56
C ARG A 43 -21.20 17.75 -13.77
N TRP A 44 -21.33 17.79 -12.44
CA TRP A 44 -20.50 18.64 -11.58
C TRP A 44 -19.03 18.22 -11.57
N TRP A 45 -18.75 16.91 -11.69
CA TRP A 45 -17.39 16.38 -11.75
C TRP A 45 -16.61 16.85 -13.00
N HIS A 46 -17.28 17.11 -14.13
CA HIS A 46 -16.59 17.48 -15.37
C HIS A 46 -16.27 18.98 -15.53
N VAL A 47 -16.97 19.88 -14.83
CA VAL A 47 -16.85 21.34 -15.06
C VAL A 47 -15.84 22.01 -14.11
N GLY A 48 -15.54 21.42 -12.94
CA GLY A 48 -14.60 22.00 -11.97
C GLY A 48 -13.10 21.81 -12.25
N ARG A 49 -12.72 21.05 -13.29
CA ARG A 49 -11.35 20.53 -13.45
C ARG A 49 -10.32 21.50 -14.06
N ARG A 50 -10.74 22.65 -14.62
CA ARG A 50 -9.81 23.53 -15.39
C ARG A 50 -9.28 24.75 -14.64
N GLY A 51 -9.87 25.16 -13.53
CA GLY A 51 -9.42 26.34 -12.75
C GLY A 51 -8.60 26.02 -11.50
N PHE A 52 -8.72 24.80 -10.97
CA PHE A 52 -8.19 24.45 -9.65
C PHE A 52 -6.78 23.80 -9.69
N VAL A 53 -6.42 23.14 -10.79
CA VAL A 53 -5.18 22.34 -10.89
C VAL A 53 -3.92 23.22 -11.03
N ALA A 54 -4.02 24.36 -11.73
CA ALA A 54 -2.83 25.17 -12.04
C ALA A 54 -2.30 26.02 -10.86
N SER A 55 -3.13 26.36 -9.88
CA SER A 55 -2.70 27.15 -8.70
C SER A 55 -2.21 26.28 -7.54
N VAL A 56 -2.58 25.00 -7.51
CA VAL A 56 -2.26 24.05 -6.43
C VAL A 56 -0.87 23.43 -6.61
N GLU A 57 -0.38 23.28 -7.85
CA GLU A 57 0.93 22.67 -8.14
C GLU A 57 2.14 23.56 -7.81
N ALA A 58 2.01 24.89 -7.93
CA ALA A 58 3.14 25.80 -7.78
C ALA A 58 3.52 26.07 -6.30
N GLY A 59 2.54 26.19 -5.41
CA GLY A 59 2.78 26.47 -3.98
C GLY A 59 3.17 25.23 -3.15
N ALA A 60 2.61 24.07 -3.48
CA ALA A 60 2.84 22.83 -2.71
C ALA A 60 4.23 22.21 -2.97
N LYS A 61 4.78 22.37 -4.18
CA LYS A 61 6.12 21.89 -4.52
C LYS A 61 7.21 22.66 -3.76
N GLY A 62 7.10 24.00 -3.69
CA GLY A 62 8.14 24.85 -3.09
C GLY A 62 8.32 24.69 -1.57
N GLU A 63 7.24 24.46 -0.82
CA GLU A 63 7.30 24.38 0.65
C GLU A 63 7.78 23.01 1.15
N MET A 64 7.33 21.91 0.52
CA MET A 64 7.82 20.55 0.87
C MET A 64 9.28 20.34 0.46
N GLU A 65 9.71 20.99 -0.62
CA GLU A 65 11.11 20.99 -1.11
C GLU A 65 12.05 21.77 -0.18
N SER A 66 11.56 22.83 0.49
CA SER A 66 12.34 23.60 1.47
C SER A 66 12.61 22.80 2.75
N THR A 67 11.62 22.04 3.23
CA THR A 67 11.79 21.18 4.42
C THR A 67 12.72 20.00 4.12
N MET A 68 12.62 19.42 2.91
CA MET A 68 13.54 18.36 2.45
C MET A 68 14.97 18.87 2.20
N LYS A 69 15.17 20.17 2.00
CA LYS A 69 16.51 20.79 1.93
C LYS A 69 17.18 20.89 3.29
N GLU A 70 16.44 21.13 4.37
CA GLU A 70 16.97 21.17 5.74
C GLU A 70 17.39 19.78 6.27
N ILE A 71 16.94 18.71 5.60
CA ILE A 71 17.37 17.32 5.85
C ILE A 71 18.85 17.09 5.48
N ARG A 72 19.43 17.94 4.65
CA ARG A 72 20.81 17.84 4.18
C ARG A 72 21.76 18.37 5.26
N GLY A 73 22.20 17.48 6.15
CA GLY A 73 23.38 17.74 6.98
C GLY A 73 24.57 18.07 6.08
N GLY A 74 25.17 19.25 6.28
CA GLY A 74 26.33 19.69 5.52
C GLY A 74 27.49 18.70 5.67
N GLY A 75 27.96 18.14 4.54
CA GLY A 75 29.20 17.36 4.49
C GLY A 75 29.18 16.03 3.73
N ALA A 76 28.07 15.63 3.10
CA ALA A 76 28.10 14.51 2.15
C ALA A 76 28.38 15.05 0.73
N PRO A 77 29.33 14.47 -0.03
CA PRO A 77 29.71 14.99 -1.35
C PRO A 77 28.50 14.94 -2.28
N CYS A 78 28.25 16.08 -2.91
CA CYS A 78 27.18 16.24 -3.88
C CYS A 78 27.61 15.60 -5.20
N VAL A 79 26.67 14.95 -5.91
CA VAL A 79 26.89 14.58 -7.33
C VAL A 79 27.03 15.82 -8.22
N LEU A 80 26.79 17.03 -7.68
CA LEU A 80 27.08 18.30 -8.34
C LEU A 80 28.53 18.78 -8.18
N ASP A 81 29.37 18.10 -7.38
CA ASP A 81 30.80 18.46 -7.20
C ASP A 81 31.74 17.51 -7.96
N MET A 82 31.22 16.66 -8.84
CA MET A 82 32.05 15.98 -9.84
C MET A 82 32.04 16.83 -11.10
N ASP A 83 33.21 17.38 -11.43
CA ASP A 83 33.47 18.16 -12.64
C ASP A 83 32.72 17.60 -13.85
N ASP A 84 32.06 18.49 -14.60
CA ASP A 84 31.39 18.25 -15.90
C ASP A 84 32.32 17.70 -17.00
N ALA A 85 33.56 17.32 -16.67
CA ALA A 85 34.62 16.97 -17.60
C ALA A 85 35.01 15.46 -17.59
N ALA A 86 34.21 14.58 -16.97
CA ALA A 86 34.44 13.14 -17.04
C ALA A 86 33.21 12.32 -17.47
N THR A 87 32.23 12.96 -18.13
CA THR A 87 31.36 12.22 -19.04
C THR A 87 32.20 11.75 -20.21
N VAL A 88 32.19 10.45 -20.48
CA VAL A 88 32.82 9.87 -21.67
C VAL A 88 32.04 10.39 -22.89
N GLY A 89 32.41 11.58 -23.33
CA GLY A 89 31.95 12.20 -24.57
C GLY A 89 32.58 11.45 -25.73
N GLY A 90 31.86 10.46 -26.23
CA GLY A 90 32.29 9.61 -27.33
C GLY A 90 31.12 9.07 -28.15
N GLY A 91 30.03 9.83 -28.27
CA GLY A 91 28.94 9.53 -29.19
C GLY A 91 28.98 10.52 -30.36
N VAL A 92 29.15 10.03 -31.58
CA VAL A 92 29.07 10.87 -32.78
C VAL A 92 27.60 11.19 -33.03
N GLU A 93 27.19 12.43 -32.80
CA GLU A 93 25.88 12.96 -33.22
C GLU A 93 25.75 12.82 -34.74
N ASP A 94 24.63 12.27 -35.20
CA ASP A 94 24.26 12.39 -36.61
C ASP A 94 23.33 13.58 -36.85
N THR A 95 23.07 13.84 -38.13
CA THR A 95 22.41 15.06 -38.63
C THR A 95 20.98 15.28 -38.09
N TYR A 96 20.42 14.31 -37.36
CA TYR A 96 19.08 14.41 -36.75
C TYR A 96 19.07 14.48 -35.22
N GLY A 97 20.24 14.47 -34.56
CA GLY A 97 20.33 14.69 -33.10
C GLY A 97 19.72 13.57 -32.24
N GLU A 98 19.59 12.36 -32.78
CA GLU A 98 19.20 11.18 -32.00
C GLU A 98 20.43 10.49 -31.40
N ASP A 99 20.38 10.23 -30.10
CA ASP A 99 21.47 9.68 -29.30
C ASP A 99 21.65 8.17 -29.60
N ARG A 100 22.71 7.84 -30.35
CA ARG A 100 23.02 6.48 -30.82
C ARG A 100 23.24 5.45 -29.69
N ALA A 101 23.47 5.89 -28.46
CA ALA A 101 23.66 4.98 -27.32
C ALA A 101 22.42 4.11 -27.01
N THR A 102 21.23 4.51 -27.47
CA THR A 102 20.01 3.71 -27.31
C THR A 102 19.81 2.63 -28.37
N GLU A 103 20.49 2.69 -29.51
CA GLU A 103 20.32 1.72 -30.61
C GLU A 103 21.03 0.38 -30.36
N GLU A 104 22.09 0.33 -29.53
CA GLU A 104 22.80 -0.91 -29.18
C GLU A 104 22.14 -1.71 -28.04
N GLN A 105 20.94 -1.33 -27.61
CA GLN A 105 20.27 -2.01 -26.50
C GLN A 105 19.79 -3.42 -26.90
N LEU A 106 20.09 -4.40 -26.05
CA LEU A 106 19.56 -5.77 -26.17
C LEU A 106 18.03 -5.75 -26.25
N VAL A 107 17.42 -6.20 -27.35
CA VAL A 107 15.96 -6.29 -27.48
C VAL A 107 15.54 -7.76 -27.42
N THR A 108 14.55 -8.08 -26.60
CA THR A 108 13.91 -9.40 -26.60
C THR A 108 13.12 -9.59 -27.91
N PRO A 109 13.44 -10.58 -28.75
CA PRO A 109 12.79 -10.79 -30.04
C PRO A 109 11.42 -11.47 -29.86
N TRP A 110 10.44 -10.73 -29.36
CA TRP A 110 9.09 -11.24 -29.12
C TRP A 110 8.40 -11.64 -30.42
N THR A 111 7.83 -12.85 -30.47
CA THR A 111 6.98 -13.31 -31.56
C THR A 111 5.52 -13.34 -31.15
N VAL A 112 4.63 -12.82 -31.98
CA VAL A 112 3.18 -12.84 -31.73
C VAL A 112 2.53 -13.89 -32.62
N SER A 113 1.73 -14.77 -32.02
CA SER A 113 0.91 -15.75 -32.72
C SER A 113 -0.49 -15.82 -32.12
N VAL A 114 -1.46 -16.31 -32.89
CA VAL A 114 -2.84 -16.47 -32.39
C VAL A 114 -2.89 -17.59 -31.38
N ALA A 115 -3.27 -17.28 -30.14
CA ALA A 115 -3.47 -18.27 -29.09
C ALA A 115 -4.64 -19.20 -29.42
N SER A 116 -4.40 -20.51 -29.35
CA SER A 116 -5.39 -21.56 -29.58
C SER A 116 -5.03 -22.82 -28.79
N GLY A 117 -5.95 -23.80 -28.72
CA GLY A 117 -5.73 -25.06 -28.02
C GLY A 117 -5.30 -24.84 -26.56
N TYR A 118 -4.33 -25.65 -26.11
CA TYR A 118 -3.80 -25.54 -24.75
C TYR A 118 -3.05 -24.24 -24.48
N ASN A 119 -2.49 -23.57 -25.48
CA ASN A 119 -1.81 -22.29 -25.26
C ASN A 119 -2.81 -21.22 -24.80
N LEU A 120 -4.00 -21.19 -25.41
CA LEU A 120 -5.09 -20.32 -24.97
C LEU A 120 -5.64 -20.69 -23.58
N LEU A 121 -5.74 -21.99 -23.27
CA LEU A 121 -6.23 -22.45 -21.96
C LEU A 121 -5.24 -22.22 -20.81
N ARG A 122 -3.95 -22.11 -21.11
CA ARG A 122 -2.87 -21.89 -20.13
C ARG A 122 -2.54 -20.43 -19.90
N ASP A 123 -3.00 -19.53 -20.78
CA ASP A 123 -2.83 -18.10 -20.62
C ASP A 123 -3.95 -17.53 -19.72
N PRO A 124 -3.66 -17.12 -18.47
CA PRO A 124 -4.69 -16.66 -17.53
C PRO A 124 -5.41 -15.39 -17.99
N ARG A 125 -4.80 -14.58 -18.86
CA ARG A 125 -5.39 -13.34 -19.39
C ARG A 125 -6.58 -13.61 -20.31
N TYR A 126 -6.51 -14.72 -21.04
CA TYR A 126 -7.50 -15.09 -22.05
C TYR A 126 -8.33 -16.32 -21.70
N ASN A 127 -7.86 -17.17 -20.78
CA ASN A 127 -8.60 -18.35 -20.37
C ASN A 127 -9.94 -17.97 -19.73
N LYS A 128 -11.03 -18.54 -20.25
CA LYS A 128 -12.40 -18.39 -19.72
C LYS A 128 -12.90 -19.66 -19.02
N GLY A 129 -12.10 -20.71 -18.97
CA GLY A 129 -12.51 -22.04 -18.51
C GLY A 129 -13.77 -22.52 -19.24
N LEU A 130 -14.78 -22.97 -18.50
CA LEU A 130 -16.05 -23.44 -19.08
C LEU A 130 -16.93 -22.33 -19.69
N ALA A 131 -16.52 -21.06 -19.61
CA ALA A 131 -17.25 -19.92 -20.18
C ALA A 131 -16.87 -19.62 -21.63
N PHE A 132 -15.95 -20.38 -22.22
CA PHE A 132 -15.82 -20.41 -23.68
C PHE A 132 -17.13 -20.95 -24.29
N THR A 133 -17.70 -20.17 -25.20
CA THR A 133 -18.88 -20.54 -25.99
C THR A 133 -18.54 -21.64 -27.00
N GLU A 134 -19.54 -22.35 -27.51
CA GLU A 134 -19.32 -23.38 -28.54
C GLU A 134 -18.58 -22.84 -29.77
N LYS A 135 -18.94 -21.63 -30.22
CA LYS A 135 -18.28 -20.97 -31.35
C LYS A 135 -16.81 -20.64 -31.06
N GLU A 136 -16.49 -20.13 -29.87
CA GLU A 136 -15.11 -19.88 -29.46
C GLU A 136 -14.32 -21.20 -29.39
N ARG A 137 -14.94 -22.27 -28.87
CA ARG A 137 -14.30 -23.59 -28.77
C ARG A 137 -13.98 -24.18 -30.14
N GLU A 138 -14.88 -24.02 -31.11
CA GLU A 138 -14.63 -24.43 -32.50
C GLU A 138 -13.54 -23.59 -33.15
N THR A 139 -13.63 -22.27 -33.02
CA THR A 139 -12.72 -21.31 -33.68
C THR A 139 -11.28 -21.41 -33.15
N HIS A 140 -11.10 -21.66 -31.84
CA HIS A 140 -9.80 -21.69 -31.19
C HIS A 140 -9.31 -23.12 -30.88
N TYR A 141 -9.86 -24.14 -31.54
CA TYR A 141 -9.44 -25.54 -31.40
C TYR A 141 -9.49 -26.06 -29.94
N LEU A 142 -10.55 -25.71 -29.20
CA LEU A 142 -10.80 -26.15 -27.82
C LEU A 142 -11.80 -27.31 -27.72
N ARG A 143 -12.49 -27.65 -28.82
CA ARG A 143 -13.48 -28.73 -28.84
C ARG A 143 -12.84 -30.06 -28.43
N GLY A 144 -13.41 -30.72 -27.43
CA GLY A 144 -12.87 -31.97 -26.85
C GLY A 144 -11.83 -31.76 -25.75
N LEU A 145 -11.26 -30.56 -25.60
CA LEU A 145 -10.35 -30.22 -24.49
C LEU A 145 -11.10 -29.82 -23.22
N LEU A 146 -12.34 -29.35 -23.37
CA LEU A 146 -13.24 -28.97 -22.27
C LEU A 146 -14.49 -29.87 -22.26
N PRO A 147 -15.07 -30.14 -21.08
CA PRO A 147 -16.38 -30.76 -20.96
C PRO A 147 -17.46 -30.02 -21.77
N PRO A 148 -18.53 -30.72 -22.23
CA PRO A 148 -19.52 -30.16 -23.15
C PRO A 148 -20.36 -29.02 -22.55
N ALA A 149 -20.43 -28.89 -21.23
CA ALA A 149 -21.19 -27.81 -20.61
C ALA A 149 -20.52 -26.44 -20.83
N VAL A 150 -21.30 -25.45 -21.24
CA VAL A 150 -20.93 -24.03 -21.21
C VAL A 150 -21.55 -23.40 -19.96
N THR A 151 -20.73 -22.75 -19.14
CA THR A 151 -21.17 -22.12 -17.89
C THR A 151 -20.94 -20.62 -17.92
N SER A 152 -21.88 -19.81 -17.43
CA SER A 152 -21.67 -18.37 -17.32
C SER A 152 -20.59 -18.02 -16.29
N GLN A 153 -20.03 -16.81 -16.38
CA GLN A 153 -19.02 -16.33 -15.43
C GLN A 153 -19.56 -16.28 -14.00
N GLU A 154 -20.84 -15.90 -13.82
CA GLU A 154 -21.52 -15.83 -12.52
C GLU A 154 -21.73 -17.22 -11.91
N LEU A 155 -21.93 -18.26 -12.72
CA LEU A 155 -22.00 -19.63 -12.21
C LEU A 155 -20.61 -20.12 -11.78
N GLN A 156 -19.57 -19.79 -12.53
CA GLN A 156 -18.20 -20.11 -12.13
C GLN A 156 -17.83 -19.40 -10.82
N GLU A 157 -18.14 -18.11 -10.70
CA GLU A 157 -17.92 -17.34 -9.47
C GLU A 157 -18.59 -17.99 -8.26
N ARG A 158 -19.89 -18.33 -8.35
CA ARG A 158 -20.61 -19.02 -7.27
C ARG A 158 -19.98 -20.36 -6.90
N LYS A 159 -19.54 -21.14 -7.90
CA LYS A 159 -18.86 -22.42 -7.67
C LYS A 159 -17.54 -22.22 -6.92
N ILE A 160 -16.73 -21.25 -7.33
CA ILE A 160 -15.45 -20.98 -6.69
C ILE A 160 -15.65 -20.45 -5.27
N MET A 161 -16.58 -19.52 -5.04
CA MET A 161 -16.91 -19.06 -3.68
C MET A 161 -17.41 -20.19 -2.78
N HIS A 162 -18.22 -21.12 -3.31
CA HIS A 162 -18.63 -22.30 -2.57
C HIS A 162 -17.44 -23.14 -2.11
N ASN A 163 -16.45 -23.36 -2.99
CA ASN A 163 -15.24 -24.10 -2.65
C ASN A 163 -14.34 -23.34 -1.66
N ILE A 164 -14.17 -22.03 -1.85
CA ILE A 164 -13.34 -21.19 -0.95
C ILE A 164 -13.84 -21.26 0.49
N ARG A 165 -15.16 -21.19 0.68
CA ARG A 165 -15.79 -21.26 2.00
C ARG A 165 -15.65 -22.64 2.68
N GLN A 166 -15.33 -23.69 1.93
CA GLN A 166 -15.09 -25.03 2.48
C GLN A 166 -13.68 -25.22 3.02
N TYR A 167 -12.70 -24.42 2.59
CA TYR A 167 -11.37 -24.45 3.19
C TYR A 167 -11.42 -24.03 4.65
N GLN A 168 -10.65 -24.73 5.49
CA GLN A 168 -10.65 -24.53 6.93
C GLN A 168 -9.71 -23.40 7.35
N LEU A 169 -8.56 -23.30 6.67
CA LEU A 169 -7.53 -22.32 6.99
C LEU A 169 -7.55 -21.13 6.03
N PRO A 170 -7.37 -19.88 6.50
CA PRO A 170 -7.23 -18.71 5.63
C PRO A 170 -6.13 -18.88 4.57
N LEU A 171 -4.99 -19.47 4.94
CA LEU A 171 -3.89 -19.73 4.02
C LEU A 171 -4.28 -20.64 2.84
N GLN A 172 -5.12 -21.65 3.07
CA GLN A 172 -5.64 -22.50 1.98
C GLN A 172 -6.51 -21.70 1.00
N ARG A 173 -7.30 -20.76 1.54
CA ARG A 173 -8.09 -19.84 0.71
C ARG A 173 -7.20 -18.90 -0.08
N TYR A 174 -6.12 -18.39 0.52
CA TYR A 174 -5.12 -17.58 -0.18
C TYR A 174 -4.49 -18.35 -1.34
N MET A 175 -4.00 -19.58 -1.10
CA MET A 175 -3.41 -20.43 -2.16
C MET A 175 -4.40 -20.67 -3.30
N ALA A 176 -5.67 -20.99 -2.98
CA ALA A 176 -6.70 -21.18 -4.00
C ALA A 176 -7.01 -19.90 -4.80
N MET A 177 -6.90 -18.72 -4.18
CA MET A 177 -7.06 -17.43 -4.85
C MET A 177 -5.88 -17.13 -5.78
N MET A 178 -4.64 -17.43 -5.37
CA MET A 178 -3.45 -17.25 -6.23
C MET A 178 -3.48 -18.23 -7.41
N ASP A 179 -3.88 -19.49 -7.19
CA ASP A 179 -4.09 -20.46 -8.26
C ASP A 179 -5.17 -20.01 -9.26
N LEU A 180 -6.23 -19.35 -8.77
CA LEU A 180 -7.27 -18.79 -9.62
C LEU A 180 -6.74 -17.60 -10.44
N GLN A 181 -5.96 -16.71 -9.83
CA GLN A 181 -5.36 -15.57 -10.52
C GLN A 181 -4.50 -16.04 -11.70
N GLU A 182 -3.63 -17.03 -11.47
CA GLU A 182 -2.75 -17.62 -12.48
C GLU A 182 -3.44 -18.65 -13.40
N GLY A 183 -4.73 -18.88 -13.20
CA GLY A 183 -5.54 -19.78 -14.03
C GLY A 183 -6.56 -19.06 -14.91
N ASN A 184 -7.20 -18.02 -14.38
CA ASN A 184 -8.24 -17.21 -15.04
C ASN A 184 -8.31 -15.84 -14.34
N GLU A 185 -7.50 -14.91 -14.82
CA GLU A 185 -7.30 -13.56 -14.25
C GLU A 185 -8.63 -12.79 -14.15
N ARG A 186 -9.46 -12.88 -15.19
CA ARG A 186 -10.75 -12.17 -15.24
C ARG A 186 -11.74 -12.70 -14.21
N LEU A 187 -11.78 -14.02 -14.01
CA LEU A 187 -12.64 -14.62 -12.99
C LEU A 187 -12.14 -14.28 -11.58
N PHE A 188 -10.83 -14.27 -11.36
CA PHE A 188 -10.22 -13.82 -10.10
C PHE A 188 -10.69 -12.41 -9.73
N TYR A 189 -10.49 -11.43 -10.62
CA TYR A 189 -10.89 -10.05 -10.33
C TYR A 189 -12.40 -9.88 -10.20
N LYS A 190 -13.19 -10.56 -11.04
CA LYS A 190 -14.66 -10.52 -10.94
C LYS A 190 -15.14 -11.03 -9.57
N LEU A 191 -14.59 -12.15 -9.11
CA LEU A 191 -14.90 -12.76 -7.82
C LEU A 191 -14.46 -11.87 -6.65
N LEU A 192 -13.27 -11.26 -6.75
CA LEU A 192 -12.74 -10.34 -5.73
C LEU A 192 -13.58 -9.06 -5.62
N ILE A 193 -13.98 -8.46 -6.75
CA ILE A 193 -14.78 -7.22 -6.78
C ILE A 193 -16.16 -7.44 -6.14
N ASP A 194 -16.85 -8.52 -6.53
CA ASP A 194 -18.20 -8.80 -6.04
C ASP A 194 -18.25 -9.22 -4.56
N ASN A 195 -17.13 -9.73 -4.02
CA ASN A 195 -17.06 -10.28 -2.66
C ASN A 195 -15.93 -9.63 -1.83
N VAL A 196 -15.65 -8.34 -2.09
CA VAL A 196 -14.46 -7.64 -1.57
C VAL A 196 -14.35 -7.69 -0.05
N GLU A 197 -15.45 -7.52 0.69
CA GLU A 197 -15.43 -7.53 2.16
C GLU A 197 -15.00 -8.89 2.75
N GLU A 198 -15.41 -9.99 2.11
CA GLU A 198 -15.08 -11.35 2.56
C GLU A 198 -13.67 -11.78 2.12
N LEU A 199 -13.23 -11.33 0.94
CA LEU A 199 -12.00 -11.82 0.31
C LEU A 199 -10.79 -10.91 0.52
N LEU A 200 -10.96 -9.63 0.81
CA LEU A 200 -9.85 -8.73 1.10
C LEU A 200 -8.97 -9.24 2.25
N PRO A 201 -9.52 -9.76 3.37
CA PRO A 201 -8.71 -10.37 4.43
C PRO A 201 -7.97 -11.65 4.02
N ILE A 202 -8.34 -12.25 2.89
CA ILE A 202 -7.73 -13.47 2.35
C ILE A 202 -6.61 -13.12 1.37
N VAL A 203 -6.86 -12.25 0.39
CA VAL A 203 -5.86 -11.89 -0.65
C VAL A 203 -4.85 -10.83 -0.20
N TYR A 204 -5.18 -10.12 0.87
CA TYR A 204 -4.31 -9.11 1.48
C TYR A 204 -4.25 -9.32 3.00
N THR A 205 -4.16 -8.26 3.78
CA THR A 205 -3.96 -8.31 5.23
C THR A 205 -5.18 -8.89 5.98
N PRO A 206 -4.98 -9.80 6.94
CA PRO A 206 -3.70 -10.27 7.49
C PRO A 206 -3.11 -11.51 6.81
N THR A 207 -3.88 -12.24 6.00
CA THR A 207 -3.48 -13.57 5.48
C THR A 207 -2.24 -13.52 4.58
N VAL A 208 -2.07 -12.43 3.81
CA VAL A 208 -0.86 -12.24 2.97
C VAL A 208 0.43 -12.22 3.79
N GLY A 209 0.40 -11.75 5.04
CA GLY A 209 1.55 -11.79 5.94
C GLY A 209 1.93 -13.23 6.31
N GLU A 210 0.94 -14.07 6.65
CA GLU A 210 1.16 -15.49 6.88
C GLU A 210 1.68 -16.19 5.61
N ALA A 211 1.14 -15.83 4.45
CA ALA A 211 1.62 -16.34 3.16
C ALA A 211 3.09 -15.96 2.92
N CYS A 212 3.51 -14.73 3.24
CA CYS A 212 4.91 -14.31 3.14
C CYS A 212 5.82 -15.08 4.11
N GLN A 213 5.36 -15.39 5.34
CA GLN A 213 6.16 -16.20 6.26
C GLN A 213 6.40 -17.62 5.74
N LYS A 214 5.41 -18.19 5.02
CA LYS A 214 5.44 -19.55 4.49
C LYS A 214 5.73 -19.61 2.99
N TYR A 215 6.15 -18.50 2.38
CA TYR A 215 6.10 -18.32 0.92
C TYR A 215 6.90 -19.40 0.18
N GLY A 216 8.09 -19.73 0.67
CA GLY A 216 8.91 -20.80 0.09
C GLY A 216 8.24 -22.17 0.14
N SER A 217 7.59 -22.52 1.26
CA SER A 217 6.90 -23.80 1.41
C SER A 217 5.61 -23.93 0.59
N ILE A 218 4.93 -22.82 0.29
CA ILE A 218 3.68 -22.78 -0.48
C ILE A 218 3.89 -22.37 -1.94
N PHE A 219 5.13 -22.10 -2.35
CA PHE A 219 5.46 -21.60 -3.68
C PHE A 219 4.99 -22.60 -4.75
N SER A 220 4.15 -22.13 -5.67
CA SER A 220 3.58 -22.97 -6.73
C SER A 220 3.88 -22.37 -8.11
N ARG A 221 3.08 -21.40 -8.55
CA ARG A 221 3.25 -20.66 -9.80
C ARG A 221 3.98 -19.35 -9.52
N PRO A 222 5.02 -19.01 -10.31
CA PRO A 222 5.76 -17.79 -10.10
C PRO A 222 4.88 -16.57 -10.41
N GLN A 223 4.88 -15.59 -9.51
CA GLN A 223 4.25 -14.29 -9.69
C GLN A 223 5.30 -13.19 -9.45
N GLY A 224 5.21 -12.12 -10.24
CA GLY A 224 6.15 -11.00 -10.17
C GLY A 224 7.54 -11.30 -10.73
N LEU A 225 8.45 -10.35 -10.50
CA LEU A 225 9.82 -10.38 -10.97
C LEU A 225 10.78 -10.24 -9.79
N TYR A 226 11.75 -11.15 -9.72
CA TYR A 226 12.77 -11.16 -8.68
C TYR A 226 14.06 -10.60 -9.25
N ILE A 227 14.66 -9.62 -8.56
CA ILE A 227 15.93 -9.01 -8.96
C ILE A 227 16.84 -9.08 -7.74
N SER A 228 17.91 -9.87 -7.83
CA SER A 228 18.82 -10.07 -6.70
C SER A 228 20.15 -9.37 -6.93
N LEU A 229 21.01 -9.36 -5.91
CA LEU A 229 22.38 -8.86 -6.04
C LEU A 229 23.21 -9.59 -7.11
N LYS A 230 22.85 -10.83 -7.47
CA LYS A 230 23.52 -11.57 -8.55
C LYS A 230 23.31 -10.93 -9.92
N GLU A 231 22.26 -10.13 -10.06
CA GLU A 231 21.90 -9.42 -11.29
C GLU A 231 22.39 -7.95 -11.29
N LYS A 232 23.22 -7.54 -10.31
CA LYS A 232 23.89 -6.23 -10.34
C LYS A 232 24.72 -6.08 -11.63
N GLY A 233 24.54 -4.96 -12.32
CA GLY A 233 25.06 -4.66 -13.64
C GLY A 233 24.20 -5.18 -14.80
N LYS A 234 23.10 -5.90 -14.53
CA LYS A 234 22.25 -6.56 -15.53
C LYS A 234 20.76 -6.38 -15.26
N ILE A 235 20.36 -5.44 -14.39
CA ILE A 235 18.95 -5.29 -13.99
C ILE A 235 18.05 -5.00 -15.20
N LEU A 236 18.53 -4.20 -16.16
CA LEU A 236 17.79 -3.90 -17.40
C LEU A 236 17.49 -5.18 -18.22
N GLU A 237 18.41 -6.14 -18.26
CA GLU A 237 18.20 -7.42 -18.94
C GLU A 237 17.10 -8.24 -18.27
N VAL A 238 17.07 -8.23 -16.93
CA VAL A 238 16.03 -8.91 -16.15
C VAL A 238 14.65 -8.30 -16.42
N LEU A 239 14.54 -6.97 -16.43
CA LEU A 239 13.29 -6.27 -16.75
C LEU A 239 12.78 -6.61 -18.16
N LYS A 240 13.69 -6.85 -19.12
CA LYS A 240 13.34 -7.21 -20.51
C LYS A 240 12.79 -8.63 -20.66
N ASN A 241 12.92 -9.49 -19.64
CA ASN A 241 12.28 -10.80 -19.61
C ASN A 241 10.78 -10.71 -19.26
N TRP A 242 10.32 -9.60 -18.67
CA TRP A 242 8.90 -9.43 -18.38
C TRP A 242 8.09 -9.29 -19.69
N PRO A 243 7.03 -10.09 -19.90
CA PRO A 243 6.35 -10.17 -21.19
C PRO A 243 5.50 -8.94 -21.53
N GLU A 244 5.05 -8.18 -20.52
CA GLU A 244 4.24 -6.97 -20.74
C GLU A 244 5.15 -5.74 -20.88
N ARG A 245 5.03 -5.03 -22.01
CA ARG A 245 5.90 -3.88 -22.33
C ARG A 245 5.39 -2.56 -21.77
N SER A 246 4.08 -2.43 -21.58
CA SER A 246 3.42 -1.18 -21.19
C SER A 246 3.09 -1.16 -19.70
N ILE A 247 4.14 -1.28 -18.87
CA ILE A 247 4.01 -1.18 -17.42
C ILE A 247 3.74 0.27 -17.02
N GLN A 248 2.81 0.43 -16.08
CA GLN A 248 2.37 1.72 -15.56
C GLN A 248 2.51 1.82 -14.04
N VAL A 249 2.37 0.69 -13.33
CA VAL A 249 2.49 0.63 -11.88
C VAL A 249 3.42 -0.52 -11.49
N ILE A 250 4.50 -0.18 -10.80
CA ILE A 250 5.40 -1.11 -10.14
C ILE A 250 5.14 -0.98 -8.64
N VAL A 251 4.96 -2.11 -7.96
CA VAL A 251 5.07 -2.18 -6.51
C VAL A 251 6.32 -2.98 -6.20
N VAL A 252 7.21 -2.41 -5.42
CA VAL A 252 8.52 -2.99 -5.11
C VAL A 252 8.75 -3.04 -3.61
N THR A 253 9.35 -4.13 -3.16
CA THR A 253 9.78 -4.34 -1.77
C THR A 253 11.16 -5.00 -1.74
N ASP A 254 11.93 -4.80 -0.66
CA ASP A 254 13.11 -5.62 -0.33
C ASP A 254 12.81 -6.64 0.79
N GLY A 255 11.57 -6.68 1.27
CA GLY A 255 11.10 -7.59 2.30
C GLY A 255 11.69 -7.38 3.70
N GLU A 256 12.34 -6.24 3.98
CA GLU A 256 13.01 -6.01 5.26
C GLU A 256 12.02 -5.79 6.42
N ARG A 257 10.83 -5.25 6.12
CA ARG A 257 9.83 -4.90 7.13
C ARG A 257 8.42 -5.22 6.66
N ILE A 258 8.13 -6.50 6.42
CA ILE A 258 6.79 -6.95 6.05
C ILE A 258 5.81 -6.69 7.21
N LEU A 259 4.95 -5.66 7.07
CA LEU A 259 3.95 -5.29 8.06
C LEU A 259 4.53 -5.15 9.49
N GLY A 260 4.06 -5.99 10.41
CA GLY A 260 4.58 -6.17 11.78
C GLY A 260 5.38 -7.46 11.98
N LEU A 261 5.70 -8.19 10.91
CA LEU A 261 6.36 -9.50 10.93
C LEU A 261 7.88 -9.40 10.77
N GLY A 262 8.39 -8.25 10.32
CA GLY A 262 9.82 -7.98 10.19
C GLY A 262 10.41 -8.48 8.87
N ASP A 263 11.67 -8.90 8.92
CA ASP A 263 12.44 -9.30 7.74
C ASP A 263 12.02 -10.69 7.24
N LEU A 264 11.42 -10.74 6.05
CA LEU A 264 11.07 -11.98 5.35
C LEU A 264 11.84 -12.17 4.04
N GLY A 265 12.81 -11.29 3.76
CA GLY A 265 13.67 -11.36 2.58
C GLY A 265 12.89 -11.49 1.27
N CYS A 266 13.34 -12.40 0.42
CA CYS A 266 12.73 -12.69 -0.89
C CYS A 266 11.27 -13.19 -0.79
N GLN A 267 10.85 -13.70 0.38
CA GLN A 267 9.47 -14.16 0.60
C GLN A 267 8.46 -13.00 0.74
N GLY A 268 8.94 -11.76 0.79
CA GLY A 268 8.10 -10.56 0.78
C GLY A 268 7.28 -10.35 -0.50
N MET A 269 7.55 -11.09 -1.58
CA MET A 269 6.85 -10.96 -2.88
C MET A 269 5.32 -11.01 -2.78
N GLY A 270 4.78 -11.73 -1.81
CA GLY A 270 3.34 -11.77 -1.57
C GLY A 270 2.70 -10.38 -1.40
N ILE A 271 3.45 -9.41 -0.85
CA ILE A 271 2.96 -8.05 -0.62
C ILE A 271 2.77 -7.26 -1.93
N PRO A 272 3.79 -7.09 -2.80
CA PRO A 272 3.59 -6.48 -4.12
C PRO A 272 2.49 -7.14 -4.95
N VAL A 273 2.42 -8.48 -4.94
CA VAL A 273 1.38 -9.23 -5.65
C VAL A 273 -0.01 -8.88 -5.11
N GLY A 274 -0.18 -8.91 -3.79
CA GLY A 274 -1.44 -8.56 -3.12
C GLY A 274 -1.85 -7.11 -3.37
N LYS A 275 -0.92 -6.15 -3.23
CA LYS A 275 -1.16 -4.73 -3.51
C LYS A 275 -1.63 -4.50 -4.94
N LEU A 276 -0.94 -5.07 -5.93
CA LEU A 276 -1.32 -4.89 -7.33
C LEU A 276 -2.68 -5.52 -7.68
N SER A 277 -3.04 -6.61 -6.99
CA SER A 277 -4.40 -7.14 -7.07
C SER A 277 -5.46 -6.15 -6.57
N LEU A 278 -5.17 -5.37 -5.51
CA LEU A 278 -6.05 -4.30 -5.03
C LEU A 278 -6.08 -3.09 -5.96
N TYR A 279 -4.96 -2.73 -6.59
CA TYR A 279 -4.92 -1.69 -7.64
C TYR A 279 -5.91 -1.99 -8.77
N THR A 280 -5.99 -3.24 -9.20
CA THR A 280 -6.93 -3.65 -10.23
C THR A 280 -8.35 -3.75 -9.71
N ALA A 281 -8.58 -4.45 -8.59
CA ALA A 281 -9.93 -4.68 -8.08
C ALA A 281 -10.62 -3.40 -7.57
N LEU A 282 -9.88 -2.52 -6.89
CA LEU A 282 -10.42 -1.31 -6.26
C LEU A 282 -10.19 -0.06 -7.12
N GLY A 283 -9.01 0.03 -7.73
CA GLY A 283 -8.60 1.20 -8.52
C GLY A 283 -8.87 1.11 -10.01
N GLY A 284 -9.26 -0.06 -10.53
CA GLY A 284 -9.50 -0.28 -11.95
C GLY A 284 -8.24 -0.21 -12.83
N VAL A 285 -7.05 -0.33 -12.24
CA VAL A 285 -5.79 -0.37 -13.00
C VAL A 285 -5.71 -1.70 -13.76
N ARG A 286 -5.29 -1.66 -15.02
CA ARG A 286 -5.18 -2.89 -15.84
C ARG A 286 -4.10 -3.80 -15.25
N PRO A 287 -4.39 -5.10 -15.00
CA PRO A 287 -3.43 -6.01 -14.39
C PRO A 287 -2.20 -6.24 -15.28
N SER A 288 -2.37 -6.24 -16.61
CA SER A 288 -1.27 -6.32 -17.57
C SER A 288 -0.34 -5.08 -17.56
N ALA A 289 -0.69 -4.01 -16.85
CA ALA A 289 0.14 -2.82 -16.66
C ALA A 289 0.77 -2.76 -15.26
N CYS A 290 0.57 -3.80 -14.46
CA CYS A 290 1.08 -3.95 -13.11
C CYS A 290 2.30 -4.88 -13.11
N LEU A 291 3.34 -4.52 -12.36
CA LEU A 291 4.56 -5.34 -12.22
C LEU A 291 4.97 -5.43 -10.75
N PRO A 292 4.75 -6.58 -10.09
CA PRO A 292 5.25 -6.83 -8.74
C PRO A 292 6.74 -7.14 -8.79
N ILE A 293 7.54 -6.48 -7.94
CA ILE A 293 8.99 -6.70 -7.88
C ILE A 293 9.43 -6.96 -6.44
N THR A 294 10.34 -7.92 -6.26
CA THR A 294 11.10 -8.10 -5.00
C THR A 294 12.58 -7.95 -5.28
N LEU A 295 13.24 -7.10 -4.48
CA LEU A 295 14.66 -6.85 -4.52
C LEU A 295 15.36 -7.71 -3.46
N ASP A 296 15.99 -8.80 -3.89
CA ASP A 296 16.63 -9.75 -2.98
C ASP A 296 18.10 -9.38 -2.73
N VAL A 297 18.32 -8.69 -1.62
CA VAL A 297 19.63 -8.26 -1.14
C VAL A 297 20.18 -9.13 -0.01
N GLY A 298 19.55 -10.29 0.23
CA GLY A 298 19.75 -11.14 1.42
C GLY A 298 18.69 -10.90 2.49
N THR A 299 18.79 -11.63 3.60
CA THR A 299 17.91 -11.49 4.77
C THR A 299 18.70 -11.65 6.08
N ASN A 300 18.31 -10.89 7.09
CA ASN A 300 18.83 -11.01 8.45
C ASN A 300 18.00 -11.96 9.31
N ASN A 301 16.96 -12.58 8.75
CA ASN A 301 16.14 -13.57 9.44
C ASN A 301 16.86 -14.94 9.47
N GLU A 302 17.32 -15.34 10.66
CA GLU A 302 18.03 -16.61 10.86
C GLU A 302 17.16 -17.83 10.60
N GLU A 303 15.86 -17.76 10.88
CA GLU A 303 14.96 -18.89 10.63
C GLU A 303 14.91 -19.17 9.12
N LEU A 304 14.81 -18.13 8.29
CA LEU A 304 14.79 -18.26 6.83
C LEU A 304 16.16 -18.69 6.26
N LEU A 305 17.27 -18.19 6.81
CA LEU A 305 18.61 -18.63 6.37
C LEU A 305 18.81 -20.13 6.56
N ASN A 306 18.24 -20.69 7.63
CA ASN A 306 18.33 -22.11 7.97
C ASN A 306 17.19 -22.97 7.39
N ASP A 307 16.12 -22.36 6.85
CA ASP A 307 14.98 -23.08 6.26
C ASP A 307 15.33 -23.63 4.87
N GLU A 308 15.26 -24.94 4.67
CA GLU A 308 15.54 -25.60 3.39
C GLU A 308 14.64 -25.12 2.23
N PHE A 309 13.45 -24.62 2.53
CA PHE A 309 12.50 -24.11 1.52
C PHE A 309 12.62 -22.62 1.23
N TYR A 310 13.53 -21.90 1.89
CA TYR A 310 13.76 -20.49 1.59
C TYR A 310 14.23 -20.31 0.13
N ILE A 311 13.53 -19.43 -0.58
CA ILE A 311 13.68 -19.19 -2.02
C ILE A 311 14.65 -18.05 -2.38
N GLY A 312 15.13 -17.30 -1.39
CA GLY A 312 16.00 -16.15 -1.62
C GLY A 312 17.50 -16.46 -1.49
N LEU A 313 18.31 -15.41 -1.58
CA LEU A 313 19.74 -15.46 -1.33
C LEU A 313 20.00 -15.82 0.14
N ARG A 314 20.67 -16.95 0.37
CA ARG A 314 21.09 -17.44 1.69
C ARG A 314 22.33 -16.70 2.20
N GLN A 315 22.16 -15.39 2.38
CA GLN A 315 23.17 -14.48 2.91
C GLN A 315 22.50 -13.38 3.72
N ARG A 316 23.27 -12.73 4.58
CA ARG A 316 22.84 -11.51 5.27
C ARG A 316 22.58 -10.37 4.29
N ARG A 317 21.73 -9.42 4.71
CA ARG A 317 21.47 -8.21 3.91
C ARG A 317 22.77 -7.44 3.66
N VAL A 318 23.02 -7.05 2.42
CA VAL A 318 24.05 -6.03 2.16
C VAL A 318 23.56 -4.67 2.61
N THR A 319 24.48 -3.80 3.01
CA THR A 319 24.17 -2.48 3.56
C THR A 319 25.12 -1.43 2.99
N GLY A 320 24.85 -0.15 3.26
CA GLY A 320 25.73 0.94 2.86
C GLY A 320 25.77 1.15 1.34
N GLN A 321 26.96 1.44 0.81
CA GLN A 321 27.10 1.88 -0.58
C GLN A 321 26.68 0.81 -1.58
N GLU A 322 26.95 -0.47 -1.31
CA GLU A 322 26.61 -1.55 -2.23
C GLU A 322 25.09 -1.67 -2.45
N TYR A 323 24.32 -1.53 -1.37
CA TYR A 323 22.85 -1.49 -1.41
C TYR A 323 22.36 -0.25 -2.17
N ALA A 324 22.95 0.92 -1.89
CA ALA A 324 22.60 2.16 -2.54
C ALA A 324 22.86 2.14 -4.06
N ASP A 325 23.98 1.56 -4.49
CA ASP A 325 24.33 1.40 -5.90
C ASP A 325 23.36 0.47 -6.62
N PHE A 326 23.01 -0.65 -5.98
CA PHE A 326 22.06 -1.63 -6.51
C PHE A 326 20.67 -1.02 -6.70
N LEU A 327 20.17 -0.26 -5.72
CA LEU A 327 18.90 0.46 -5.87
C LEU A 327 18.96 1.57 -6.92
N HIS A 328 20.10 2.27 -7.03
CA HIS A 328 20.27 3.28 -8.06
C HIS A 328 20.23 2.67 -9.46
N GLU A 329 20.90 1.54 -9.67
CA GLU A 329 20.82 0.78 -10.92
C GLU A 329 19.38 0.35 -11.21
N PHE A 330 18.65 -0.17 -10.22
CA PHE A 330 17.25 -0.56 -10.39
C PHE A 330 16.38 0.62 -10.84
N MET A 331 16.45 1.75 -10.15
CA MET A 331 15.65 2.94 -10.48
C MET A 331 15.98 3.47 -11.88
N ALA A 332 17.27 3.52 -12.23
CA ALA A 332 17.73 3.93 -13.56
C ALA A 332 17.22 2.97 -14.64
N ALA A 333 17.32 1.65 -14.42
CA ALA A 333 16.87 0.64 -15.37
C ALA A 333 15.34 0.67 -15.57
N VAL A 334 14.57 0.87 -14.50
CA VAL A 334 13.10 1.02 -14.58
C VAL A 334 12.72 2.24 -15.42
N LYS A 335 13.34 3.39 -15.15
CA LYS A 335 13.11 4.63 -15.92
C LYS A 335 13.52 4.44 -17.38
N GLN A 336 14.66 3.81 -17.64
CA GLN A 336 15.14 3.53 -18.99
C GLN A 336 14.19 2.60 -19.77
N ASN A 337 13.65 1.56 -19.12
CA ASN A 337 12.82 0.54 -19.78
C ASN A 337 11.35 0.96 -19.96
N TYR A 338 10.77 1.66 -18.98
CA TYR A 338 9.33 1.98 -18.96
C TYR A 338 9.02 3.49 -19.06
N GLY A 339 10.05 4.34 -19.02
CA GLY A 339 9.93 5.80 -19.19
C GLY A 339 9.55 6.55 -17.92
N GLU A 340 9.54 7.88 -18.02
CA GLU A 340 9.36 8.83 -16.89
C GLU A 340 8.00 8.77 -16.18
N LYS A 341 6.99 8.13 -16.81
CA LYS A 341 5.60 8.12 -16.33
C LYS A 341 5.23 6.86 -15.55
N VAL A 342 6.14 5.90 -15.43
CA VAL A 342 5.90 4.70 -14.63
C VAL A 342 5.83 5.07 -13.15
N LEU A 343 4.76 4.65 -12.48
CA LEU A 343 4.61 4.80 -11.05
C LEU A 343 5.42 3.71 -10.35
N ILE A 344 6.29 4.09 -9.42
CA ILE A 344 7.05 3.17 -8.58
C ILE A 344 6.59 3.35 -7.13
N GLN A 345 5.88 2.37 -6.62
CA GLN A 345 5.46 2.30 -5.23
C GLN A 345 6.46 1.50 -4.41
N PHE A 346 7.06 2.12 -3.41
CA PHE A 346 7.84 1.43 -2.39
C PHE A 346 6.93 0.90 -1.30
N GLU A 347 7.13 -0.36 -0.89
CA GLU A 347 6.32 -1.03 0.12
C GLU A 347 7.21 -1.86 1.06
N ASP A 348 6.93 -1.83 2.36
CA ASP A 348 7.52 -2.71 3.39
C ASP A 348 9.07 -2.70 3.46
N PHE A 349 9.68 -1.54 3.15
CA PHE A 349 11.10 -1.28 3.43
C PHE A 349 11.31 -0.97 4.92
N ALA A 350 12.53 -1.10 5.44
CA ALA A 350 12.81 -0.59 6.78
C ALA A 350 12.80 0.95 6.83
N ASN A 351 12.36 1.47 7.99
CA ASN A 351 12.21 2.92 8.27
C ASN A 351 13.27 3.83 7.66
N HIS A 352 14.55 3.53 7.89
CA HIS A 352 15.64 4.38 7.40
C HIS A 352 15.71 4.39 5.86
N ASN A 353 15.64 3.22 5.24
CA ASN A 353 15.63 3.06 3.79
C ASN A 353 14.41 3.71 3.15
N ALA A 354 13.20 3.51 3.71
CA ALA A 354 11.98 4.08 3.12
C ALA A 354 12.02 5.62 3.02
N PHE A 355 12.47 6.30 4.07
CA PHE A 355 12.62 7.76 4.05
C PHE A 355 13.71 8.22 3.07
N ASP A 356 14.87 7.56 3.08
CA ASP A 356 15.99 7.92 2.20
C ASP A 356 15.62 7.73 0.73
N LEU A 357 14.91 6.66 0.38
CA LEU A 357 14.46 6.39 -0.99
C LEU A 357 13.43 7.41 -1.46
N LEU A 358 12.44 7.72 -0.63
CA LEU A 358 11.43 8.70 -0.97
C LEU A 358 12.05 10.10 -1.19
N ALA A 359 12.99 10.50 -0.32
CA ALA A 359 13.69 11.77 -0.43
C ALA A 359 14.62 11.82 -1.67
N ARG A 360 15.31 10.71 -1.98
CA ARG A 360 16.26 10.64 -3.08
C ARG A 360 15.59 10.60 -4.46
N TYR A 361 14.51 9.85 -4.60
CA TYR A 361 13.86 9.61 -5.89
C TYR A 361 12.61 10.47 -6.13
N GLY A 362 12.06 11.12 -5.10
CA GLY A 362 10.85 11.94 -5.20
C GLY A 362 10.90 13.11 -6.19
N THR A 363 12.10 13.61 -6.53
CA THR A 363 12.28 14.69 -7.51
C THR A 363 12.62 14.20 -8.92
N THR A 364 13.04 12.94 -9.05
CA THR A 364 13.55 12.38 -10.31
C THR A 364 12.62 11.34 -10.91
N HIS A 365 11.75 10.70 -10.12
CA HIS A 365 10.85 9.64 -10.55
C HIS A 365 9.44 9.91 -10.04
N LEU A 366 8.43 9.32 -10.69
CA LEU A 366 7.09 9.24 -10.14
C LEU A 366 7.05 8.13 -9.09
N VAL A 367 7.46 8.46 -7.86
CA VAL A 367 7.50 7.54 -6.73
C VAL A 367 6.47 7.90 -5.67
N PHE A 368 6.02 6.89 -4.96
CA PHE A 368 5.33 7.08 -3.68
C PHE A 368 5.60 5.89 -2.74
N ASN A 369 5.40 6.09 -1.45
CA ASN A 369 5.48 5.02 -0.45
C ASN A 369 4.17 4.96 0.33
N ASP A 370 3.47 3.82 0.31
CA ASP A 370 2.14 3.69 0.91
C ASP A 370 2.20 3.67 2.45
N ASP A 371 3.22 3.04 3.03
CA ASP A 371 3.46 2.98 4.47
C ASP A 371 3.60 4.36 5.11
N ILE A 372 4.23 5.30 4.40
CA ILE A 372 4.41 6.70 4.83
C ILE A 372 3.24 7.56 4.36
N GLN A 373 3.04 7.68 3.05
CA GLN A 373 2.16 8.69 2.46
C GLN A 373 0.70 8.22 2.39
N GLY A 374 0.47 6.93 2.08
CA GLY A 374 -0.86 6.33 2.03
C GLY A 374 -1.50 6.29 3.42
N THR A 375 -0.75 5.78 4.40
CA THR A 375 -1.16 5.76 5.81
C THR A 375 -1.42 7.17 6.36
N ALA A 376 -0.57 8.14 6.04
CA ALA A 376 -0.81 9.53 6.42
C ALA A 376 -2.13 10.07 5.84
N SER A 377 -2.38 9.81 4.56
CA SER A 377 -3.57 10.27 3.84
C SER A 377 -4.87 9.72 4.43
N VAL A 378 -4.94 8.40 4.66
CA VAL A 378 -6.16 7.76 5.19
C VAL A 378 -6.44 8.16 6.64
N VAL A 379 -5.41 8.31 7.48
CA VAL A 379 -5.59 8.77 8.86
C VAL A 379 -6.06 10.22 8.90
N LEU A 380 -5.46 11.11 8.11
CA LEU A 380 -5.93 12.50 7.99
C LEU A 380 -7.38 12.56 7.48
N ALA A 381 -7.72 11.77 6.46
CA ALA A 381 -9.09 11.69 5.96
C ALA A 381 -10.08 11.27 7.05
N GLY A 382 -9.70 10.30 7.88
CA GLY A 382 -10.49 9.89 9.04
C GLY A 382 -10.63 11.00 10.08
N LEU A 383 -9.56 11.74 10.40
CA LEU A 383 -9.60 12.88 11.34
C LEU A 383 -10.52 13.98 10.81
N VAL A 384 -10.41 14.33 9.54
CA VAL A 384 -11.30 15.32 8.89
C VAL A 384 -12.75 14.86 8.89
N ALA A 385 -13.01 13.56 8.66
CA ALA A 385 -14.36 13.01 8.77
C ALA A 385 -14.89 13.08 10.21
N ALA A 386 -14.04 12.78 11.19
CA ALA A 386 -14.37 12.82 12.62
C ALA A 386 -14.69 14.25 13.10
N LEU A 387 -13.96 15.26 12.61
CA LEU A 387 -14.24 16.67 12.89
C LEU A 387 -15.62 17.12 12.42
N LYS A 388 -16.16 16.54 11.33
CA LYS A 388 -17.54 16.85 10.88
C LYS A 388 -18.60 16.39 11.87
N LEU A 389 -18.31 15.39 12.70
CA LEU A 389 -19.22 14.87 13.71
C LEU A 389 -19.10 15.64 15.04
N VAL A 390 -17.87 15.95 15.44
CA VAL A 390 -17.56 16.51 16.76
C VAL A 390 -17.52 18.05 16.75
N GLY A 391 -17.31 18.66 15.58
CA GLY A 391 -17.04 20.08 15.44
C GLY A 391 -15.57 20.44 15.72
N GLY A 392 -15.22 21.70 15.49
CA GLY A 392 -13.86 22.24 15.67
C GLY A 392 -12.98 22.16 14.43
N THR A 393 -11.71 22.52 14.59
CA THR A 393 -10.68 22.53 13.53
C THR A 393 -9.47 21.68 13.90
N LEU A 394 -8.69 21.23 12.91
CA LEU A 394 -7.46 20.48 13.17
C LEU A 394 -6.49 21.26 14.07
N ALA A 395 -6.48 22.59 13.93
CA ALA A 395 -5.58 23.45 14.69
C ALA A 395 -5.98 23.63 16.16
N GLU A 396 -7.21 23.28 16.56
CA GLU A 396 -7.65 23.34 17.96
C GLU A 396 -7.17 22.14 18.78
N HIS A 397 -6.77 21.06 18.11
CA HIS A 397 -6.38 19.81 18.75
C HIS A 397 -4.90 19.74 19.11
N THR A 398 -4.61 18.98 20.17
CA THR A 398 -3.27 18.53 20.55
C THR A 398 -3.18 17.03 20.32
N TYR A 399 -2.17 16.60 19.58
CA TYR A 399 -2.01 15.24 19.10
C TYR A 399 -0.90 14.52 19.86
N LEU A 400 -1.16 13.30 20.31
CA LEU A 400 -0.15 12.41 20.87
C LEU A 400 -0.13 11.10 20.10
N PHE A 401 1.05 10.70 19.65
CA PHE A 401 1.28 9.45 18.96
C PHE A 401 2.04 8.47 19.85
N LEU A 402 1.58 7.22 19.89
CA LEU A 402 2.38 6.09 20.34
C LEU A 402 2.91 5.35 19.11
N GLY A 403 4.19 5.52 18.82
CA GLY A 403 4.84 5.04 17.60
C GLY A 403 5.41 6.21 16.79
N ALA A 404 6.72 6.18 16.57
CA ALA A 404 7.46 7.22 15.83
C ALA A 404 8.31 6.60 14.72
N GLY A 405 7.74 5.63 13.98
CA GLY A 405 8.29 5.09 12.73
C GLY A 405 7.68 5.78 11.52
N GLU A 406 7.77 5.15 10.35
CA GLU A 406 7.24 5.63 9.05
C GLU A 406 5.83 6.21 9.15
N ALA A 407 4.86 5.38 9.56
CA ALA A 407 3.47 5.78 9.70
C ALA A 407 3.29 6.95 10.67
N GLY A 408 3.89 6.86 11.87
CA GLY A 408 3.73 7.87 12.93
C GLY A 408 4.19 9.26 12.49
N THR A 409 5.41 9.37 11.95
CA THR A 409 5.93 10.66 11.49
C THR A 409 5.30 11.12 10.17
N GLY A 410 4.93 10.21 9.28
CA GLY A 410 4.20 10.56 8.04
C GLY A 410 2.83 11.18 8.33
N ILE A 411 2.04 10.56 9.22
CA ILE A 411 0.74 11.10 9.66
C ILE A 411 0.94 12.47 10.32
N ALA A 412 1.89 12.57 11.26
CA ALA A 412 2.18 13.81 11.98
C ALA A 412 2.52 14.96 11.03
N GLU A 413 3.36 14.71 10.03
CA GLU A 413 3.75 15.69 9.02
C GLU A 413 2.56 16.14 8.16
N LEU A 414 1.73 15.20 7.72
CA LEU A 414 0.57 15.54 6.89
C LEU A 414 -0.50 16.32 7.67
N ILE A 415 -0.69 16.01 8.96
CA ILE A 415 -1.54 16.81 9.86
C ILE A 415 -0.97 18.22 10.00
N ALA A 416 0.34 18.37 10.27
CA ALA A 416 0.98 19.68 10.39
C ALA A 416 0.86 20.51 9.11
N LEU A 417 1.05 19.87 7.95
CA LEU A 417 0.90 20.51 6.64
C LEU A 417 -0.54 20.99 6.41
N GLU A 418 -1.55 20.15 6.68
CA GLU A 418 -2.95 20.56 6.52
C GLU A 418 -3.34 21.66 7.51
N MET A 419 -2.87 21.61 8.75
CA MET A 419 -3.03 22.69 9.73
C MET A 419 -2.41 24.00 9.24
N SER A 420 -1.19 23.94 8.70
CA SER A 420 -0.49 25.09 8.11
C SER A 420 -1.31 25.70 6.98
N ARG A 421 -1.83 24.87 6.06
CA ARG A 421 -2.64 25.34 4.93
C ARG A 421 -3.95 25.99 5.36
N GLN A 422 -4.65 25.40 6.34
CA GLN A 422 -5.91 25.95 6.83
C GLN A 422 -5.72 27.27 7.58
N THR A 423 -4.64 27.39 8.36
CA THR A 423 -4.41 28.54 9.25
C THR A 423 -3.46 29.59 8.67
N LYS A 424 -2.76 29.29 7.57
CA LYS A 424 -1.64 30.07 7.02
C LYS A 424 -0.50 30.30 8.02
N THR A 425 -0.35 29.40 8.97
CA THR A 425 0.70 29.44 9.99
C THR A 425 1.90 28.61 9.50
N PRO A 426 3.15 29.03 9.73
CA PRO A 426 4.32 28.23 9.36
C PRO A 426 4.25 26.80 9.93
N ILE A 427 4.70 25.82 9.15
CA ILE A 427 4.57 24.40 9.50
C ILE A 427 5.21 24.06 10.86
N ASP A 428 6.34 24.70 11.20
CA ASP A 428 7.03 24.48 12.48
C ASP A 428 6.19 24.89 13.70
N GLU A 429 5.38 25.95 13.57
CA GLU A 429 4.44 26.33 14.61
C GLU A 429 3.27 25.34 14.72
N CYS A 430 2.83 24.77 13.59
CA CYS A 430 1.82 23.71 13.59
C CYS A 430 2.34 22.42 14.27
N ARG A 431 3.63 22.09 14.09
CA ARG A 431 4.27 20.91 14.71
C ARG A 431 4.27 20.97 16.24
N LYS A 432 4.24 22.16 16.86
CA LYS A 432 4.26 22.32 18.34
C LYS A 432 3.07 21.67 19.06
N LYS A 433 1.97 21.39 18.34
CA LYS A 433 0.79 20.70 18.90
C LYS A 433 0.85 19.18 18.73
N ILE A 434 1.92 18.64 18.15
CA ILE A 434 2.04 17.24 17.79
C ILE A 434 3.21 16.61 18.53
N TRP A 435 2.91 15.58 19.32
CA TRP A 435 3.84 14.90 20.21
C TRP A 435 3.95 13.43 19.85
N LEU A 436 5.15 12.87 19.91
CA LEU A 436 5.39 11.47 19.56
C LEU A 436 6.15 10.74 20.68
N VAL A 437 5.75 9.50 20.93
CA VAL A 437 6.37 8.58 21.89
C VAL A 437 6.97 7.42 21.11
N ASP A 438 8.27 7.16 21.32
CA ASP A 438 8.95 5.98 20.77
C ASP A 438 9.27 4.93 21.85
N SER A 439 10.03 3.89 21.50
CA SER A 439 10.37 2.81 22.44
C SER A 439 11.15 3.28 23.67
N LYS A 440 11.71 4.49 23.66
CA LYS A 440 12.45 5.09 24.78
C LYS A 440 11.66 6.22 25.44
N GLY A 441 10.37 6.40 25.14
CA GLY A 441 9.51 7.43 25.72
C GLY A 441 9.28 8.64 24.82
N LEU A 442 8.83 9.75 25.41
CA LEU A 442 8.47 10.99 24.72
C LEU A 442 9.69 11.58 23.97
N ILE A 443 9.46 11.99 22.72
CA ILE A 443 10.44 12.68 21.88
C ILE A 443 10.48 14.15 22.32
N VAL A 444 11.64 14.57 22.84
CA VAL A 444 11.87 15.90 23.44
C VAL A 444 13.27 16.41 23.09
N SER A 445 13.47 17.72 23.21
CA SER A 445 14.72 18.42 22.82
C SER A 445 15.98 17.87 23.49
N THR A 446 15.90 17.42 24.75
CA THR A 446 17.02 16.83 25.48
C THR A 446 17.51 15.50 24.90
N ARG A 447 16.70 14.84 24.05
CA ARG A 447 17.05 13.59 23.37
C ARG A 447 17.57 13.79 21.94
N LYS A 448 17.58 15.02 21.41
CA LYS A 448 17.75 15.35 19.97
C LYS A 448 18.98 14.73 19.32
N GLU A 449 20.11 14.63 20.03
CA GLU A 449 21.35 14.03 19.52
C GLU A 449 21.25 12.52 19.28
N SER A 450 20.42 11.82 20.06
CA SER A 450 20.21 10.38 19.94
C SER A 450 19.10 9.99 18.95
N LEU A 451 18.41 10.98 18.38
CA LEU A 451 17.26 10.78 17.50
C LEU A 451 17.69 10.66 16.04
N GLN A 452 17.04 9.74 15.33
CA GLN A 452 17.09 9.68 13.88
C GLN A 452 16.59 11.00 13.27
N HIS A 453 17.11 11.37 12.11
CA HIS A 453 16.86 12.69 11.51
C HIS A 453 15.36 13.02 11.41
N PHE A 454 14.54 12.09 10.91
CA PHE A 454 13.09 12.26 10.74
C PHE A 454 12.30 12.45 12.06
N LYS A 455 12.90 12.14 13.22
CA LYS A 455 12.30 12.38 14.54
C LYS A 455 12.63 13.77 15.11
N LYS A 456 13.70 14.42 14.63
CA LYS A 456 14.20 15.68 15.19
C LYS A 456 13.20 16.85 15.10
N PRO A 457 12.37 17.00 14.04
CA PRO A 457 11.36 18.07 13.97
C PRO A 457 10.29 18.00 15.08
N TRP A 458 10.15 16.86 15.73
CA TRP A 458 9.14 16.62 16.78
C TRP A 458 9.70 16.73 18.20
N ALA A 459 11.00 17.02 18.34
CA ALA A 459 11.71 17.10 19.61
C ALA A 459 11.54 18.47 20.26
N HIS A 460 10.33 18.73 20.78
CA HIS A 460 9.97 19.98 21.44
C HIS A 460 10.60 20.11 22.82
N GLU A 461 10.66 21.34 23.36
CA GLU A 461 11.08 21.56 24.74
C GLU A 461 10.01 21.04 25.71
N HIS A 462 10.35 20.00 26.46
CA HIS A 462 9.53 19.39 27.50
C HIS A 462 10.39 18.46 28.38
N GLU A 463 9.96 18.18 29.60
CA GLU A 463 10.59 17.16 30.45
C GLU A 463 10.48 15.77 29.79
N HIS A 464 11.53 14.95 29.92
CA HIS A 464 11.48 13.61 29.38
C HIS A 464 10.53 12.73 30.20
N VAL A 465 9.64 12.02 29.49
CA VAL A 465 8.69 11.08 30.08
C VAL A 465 8.88 9.70 29.47
N GLY A 466 9.02 8.68 30.31
CA GLY A 466 9.40 7.32 29.88
C GLY A 466 8.25 6.44 29.40
N ASN A 467 7.00 6.71 29.79
CA ASN A 467 5.85 5.88 29.45
C ASN A 467 4.67 6.69 28.87
N LEU A 468 3.73 5.99 28.23
CA LEU A 468 2.60 6.62 27.55
C LEU A 468 1.62 7.30 28.52
N LEU A 469 1.33 6.68 29.67
CA LEU A 469 0.34 7.22 30.61
C LEU A 469 0.79 8.57 31.16
N ASP A 470 2.05 8.66 31.56
CA ASP A 470 2.64 9.92 32.02
C ASP A 470 2.67 10.96 30.90
N ALA A 471 2.95 10.56 29.65
CA ALA A 471 2.89 11.46 28.50
C ALA A 471 1.47 11.98 28.26
N VAL A 472 0.44 11.14 28.40
CA VAL A 472 -0.97 11.54 28.32
C VAL A 472 -1.31 12.54 29.43
N ASN A 473 -0.86 12.29 30.66
CA ASN A 473 -1.11 13.18 31.80
C ASN A 473 -0.39 14.53 31.69
N ALA A 474 0.83 14.54 31.15
CA ALA A 474 1.63 15.74 30.98
C ALA A 474 1.13 16.60 29.79
N ILE A 475 0.93 15.98 28.63
CA ILE A 475 0.56 16.68 27.38
C ILE A 475 -0.93 17.00 27.33
N LYS A 476 -1.78 16.19 27.96
CA LYS A 476 -3.24 16.29 27.91
C LYS A 476 -3.78 16.37 26.48
N PRO A 477 -3.47 15.38 25.61
CA PRO A 477 -3.86 15.42 24.20
C PRO A 477 -5.37 15.28 24.03
N THR A 478 -5.91 15.87 22.97
CA THR A 478 -7.30 15.69 22.54
C THR A 478 -7.45 14.54 21.54
N VAL A 479 -6.35 14.20 20.85
CA VAL A 479 -6.27 13.12 19.85
C VAL A 479 -5.12 12.19 20.22
N LEU A 480 -5.40 10.90 20.35
CA LEU A 480 -4.42 9.85 20.62
C LEU A 480 -4.35 8.87 19.44
N ILE A 481 -3.18 8.70 18.85
CA ILE A 481 -2.96 7.89 17.64
C ILE A 481 -1.94 6.79 17.93
N GLY A 482 -2.30 5.53 17.69
CA GLY A 482 -1.44 4.36 17.95
C GLY A 482 -0.90 3.75 16.67
N THR A 483 0.39 3.89 16.42
CA THR A 483 1.16 3.43 15.23
C THR A 483 2.39 2.59 15.63
N SER A 484 2.39 2.02 16.84
CA SER A 484 3.57 1.36 17.44
C SER A 484 3.82 -0.08 16.99
N GLY A 485 2.84 -0.72 16.33
CA GLY A 485 2.86 -2.15 16.05
C GLY A 485 2.67 -3.03 17.29
N LYS A 486 2.52 -2.47 18.50
CA LYS A 486 2.27 -3.23 19.75
C LYS A 486 0.80 -3.16 20.16
N GLY A 487 0.17 -4.32 20.33
CA GLY A 487 -1.20 -4.43 20.82
C GLY A 487 -1.31 -4.11 22.32
N GLN A 488 -2.53 -3.78 22.76
CA GLN A 488 -2.89 -3.59 24.17
C GLN A 488 -2.13 -2.47 24.91
N THR A 489 -1.51 -1.53 24.19
CA THR A 489 -0.77 -0.41 24.79
C THR A 489 -1.66 0.74 25.25
N PHE A 490 -2.88 0.87 24.71
CA PHE A 490 -3.89 1.80 25.22
C PHE A 490 -4.69 1.10 26.30
N THR A 491 -4.10 1.03 27.50
CA THR A 491 -4.69 0.39 28.67
C THR A 491 -5.94 1.14 29.14
N GLN A 492 -6.73 0.51 30.02
CA GLN A 492 -7.87 1.17 30.64
C GLN A 492 -7.47 2.49 31.31
N GLU A 493 -6.35 2.51 32.03
CA GLU A 493 -5.81 3.70 32.70
C GLU A 493 -5.51 4.83 31.71
N VAL A 494 -4.91 4.51 30.55
CA VAL A 494 -4.64 5.49 29.49
C VAL A 494 -5.93 6.08 28.93
N VAL A 495 -6.94 5.23 28.67
CA VAL A 495 -8.23 5.66 28.12
C VAL A 495 -9.05 6.47 29.14
N GLU A 496 -9.01 6.09 30.42
CA GLU A 496 -9.64 6.82 31.51
C GLU A 496 -8.96 8.17 31.73
N ALA A 497 -7.63 8.22 31.70
CA ALA A 497 -6.86 9.45 31.83
C ALA A 497 -7.25 10.46 30.74
N ILE A 498 -7.21 10.07 29.46
CA ILE A 498 -7.56 10.97 28.35
C ILE A 498 -9.04 11.40 28.37
N SER A 499 -9.94 10.52 28.79
CA SER A 499 -11.38 10.81 28.94
C SER A 499 -11.68 11.70 30.15
N SER A 500 -10.76 11.81 31.11
CA SER A 500 -10.98 12.63 32.32
C SER A 500 -11.00 14.13 32.00
N PHE A 501 -10.16 14.57 31.05
CA PHE A 501 -9.98 15.97 30.67
C PHE A 501 -10.53 16.35 29.28
N ASN A 502 -11.06 15.40 28.50
CA ASN A 502 -11.74 15.66 27.23
C ASN A 502 -13.22 15.21 27.28
N GLU A 503 -14.15 16.05 26.81
CA GLU A 503 -15.57 15.65 26.67
C GLU A 503 -15.78 14.62 25.55
N VAL A 504 -15.04 14.80 24.45
CA VAL A 504 -14.98 13.87 23.32
C VAL A 504 -13.50 13.59 23.04
N THR A 505 -13.12 12.32 23.13
CA THR A 505 -11.76 11.88 22.82
C THR A 505 -11.71 11.19 21.46
N PHE A 506 -10.72 11.55 20.65
CA PHE A 506 -10.41 10.83 19.40
C PHE A 506 -9.29 9.83 19.66
N ILE A 507 -9.63 8.54 19.57
CA ILE A 507 -8.64 7.46 19.61
C ILE A 507 -8.58 6.81 18.24
N VAL A 508 -7.42 6.87 17.60
CA VAL A 508 -7.15 6.21 16.34
C VAL A 508 -6.17 5.08 16.59
N LEU A 509 -6.59 3.85 16.30
CA LEU A 509 -5.72 2.68 16.34
C LEU A 509 -5.38 2.28 14.90
N THR A 510 -4.11 2.41 14.52
CA THR A 510 -3.58 1.95 13.23
C THR A 510 -2.72 0.69 13.42
N CYS A 511 -2.80 0.06 14.59
CA CYS A 511 -1.86 -0.97 15.00
C CYS A 511 -2.14 -2.31 14.31
N PHE A 512 -1.18 -2.77 13.50
CA PHE A 512 -1.16 -4.01 12.73
C PHE A 512 -1.15 -5.32 13.57
N THR A 513 -1.25 -5.23 14.90
CA THR A 513 -1.21 -6.40 15.82
C THR A 513 -2.58 -6.92 16.25
N PHE A 514 -3.67 -6.48 15.62
CA PHE A 514 -4.86 -7.31 15.63
C PHE A 514 -4.68 -8.42 14.60
N TYR A 515 -4.55 -9.66 15.07
CA TYR A 515 -4.61 -10.88 14.25
C TYR A 515 -5.91 -11.03 13.43
N TYR A 516 -6.77 -10.02 13.42
CA TYR A 516 -7.98 -9.90 12.66
C TYR A 516 -8.15 -8.42 12.31
N PHE A 517 -8.00 -8.08 11.03
CA PHE A 517 -8.21 -6.78 10.40
C PHE A 517 -7.13 -5.71 10.56
N GLU A 518 -6.61 -5.26 9.41
CA GLU A 518 -6.34 -3.83 9.19
C GLU A 518 -7.69 -3.10 9.23
N GLN A 519 -8.11 -2.72 10.43
CA GLN A 519 -9.15 -1.72 10.61
C GLN A 519 -8.50 -0.51 11.26
N TYR A 520 -8.49 0.61 10.54
CA TYR A 520 -8.40 1.92 11.15
C TYR A 520 -9.62 2.08 12.06
N LEU A 521 -9.48 1.72 13.33
CA LEU A 521 -10.56 1.87 14.28
C LEU A 521 -10.49 3.26 14.87
N MET A 522 -11.41 4.13 14.44
CA MET A 522 -11.71 5.39 15.12
C MET A 522 -12.74 5.13 16.19
N VAL A 523 -12.32 5.21 17.45
CA VAL A 523 -13.20 5.08 18.60
C VAL A 523 -13.53 6.47 19.12
N PHE A 524 -14.82 6.77 19.19
CA PHE A 524 -15.34 7.98 19.84
C PHE A 524 -15.75 7.64 21.27
N CYS A 525 -14.97 8.12 22.22
CA CYS A 525 -15.36 8.08 23.63
C CYS A 525 -15.96 9.44 23.99
N LYS A 526 -17.29 9.47 24.20
CA LYS A 526 -17.98 10.62 24.78
C LYS A 526 -18.13 10.39 26.27
N LYS A 527 -17.69 11.35 27.09
CA LYS A 527 -17.92 11.35 28.54
C LYS A 527 -19.44 11.36 28.75
N MET A 528 -19.98 10.28 29.33
CA MET A 528 -21.39 10.21 29.73
C MET A 528 -21.63 10.98 31.01
#